data_AF-A0A9D3VW12-F1
#
_entry.id   AF-A0A9D3VW12-F1
#
_cell.length_a   1.000
_cell.length_b   1.000
_cell.length_c   1.000
_cell.angle_alpha   90.00
_cell.angle_beta   90.00
_cell.angle_gamma   90.00
#
_symmetry.space_group_name_H-M   'P 1'
#
loop_
_entity.id
_entity.type
_entity.pdbx_description
1 polymer ?
#
loop_
_entity_poly.entity_id
_entity_poly.type
_entity_poly.pdbx_seq_one_letter_code
_entity_poly.pdbx_strand_id
1 'polypeptide(L)'
;MLRNVLHTLILNAPNLRHICLQTGAKHYVGSFEYITSGKIEPHDPPFTEDLPRLNTPNFYYVQEDILLKEIEKKQGLTWSVHRPNTIFGFSPYSLMNIVGTLCVYAAICKYEGKPLQFPGNKVTWECYSEVSDADLIAEHQIWAAVDPYAKNEAFNVNNGDVFKWKHLWKVLAEQFGIEKYGLEEGKHVGLTEMMKGKESVWEKIVNEKELQKTRLEEVGFWWFVDILLLMMPMESPMLCMNKSKEHGFLGFRNSKSSFITWIDKMKAFKIVP
;
A
#
# COMPACT_ATOMS: atom_id res chain seq x y z
N MET A 1 1.39 -21.20 -0.42
CA MET A 1 2.29 -20.63 -1.45
C MET A 1 3.73 -20.45 -0.93
N LEU A 2 3.99 -19.64 0.11
CA LEU A 2 5.36 -19.39 0.62
C LEU A 2 6.14 -20.67 0.91
N ARG A 3 5.57 -21.63 1.65
CA ARG A 3 6.21 -22.92 1.95
C ARG A 3 6.67 -23.66 0.68
N ASN A 4 5.88 -23.64 -0.40
CA ASN A 4 6.21 -24.34 -1.64
C ASN A 4 7.44 -23.70 -2.31
N VAL A 5 7.50 -22.36 -2.31
CA VAL A 5 8.64 -21.60 -2.84
C VAL A 5 9.90 -21.92 -2.03
N LEU A 6 9.83 -21.78 -0.70
CA LEU A 6 10.98 -22.01 0.18
C LEU A 6 11.48 -23.45 0.10
N HIS A 7 10.58 -24.43 0.16
CA HIS A 7 10.95 -25.84 0.06
C HIS A 7 11.70 -26.14 -1.24
N THR A 8 11.21 -25.61 -2.36
CA THR A 8 11.84 -25.83 -3.67
C THR A 8 13.20 -25.14 -3.77
N LEU A 9 13.29 -23.86 -3.37
CA LEU A 9 14.53 -23.09 -3.50
C LEU A 9 15.63 -23.59 -2.55
N ILE A 10 15.29 -23.90 -1.30
CA ILE A 10 16.28 -24.33 -0.30
C ILE A 10 16.91 -25.66 -0.70
N LEU A 11 16.14 -26.58 -1.29
CA LEU A 11 16.65 -27.87 -1.76
C LEU A 11 17.50 -27.75 -3.03
N ASN A 12 17.14 -26.84 -3.94
CA ASN A 12 17.70 -26.86 -5.30
C ASN A 12 18.66 -25.70 -5.62
N ALA A 13 18.75 -24.66 -4.79
CA ALA A 13 19.63 -23.51 -5.01
C ALA A 13 20.82 -23.52 -4.01
N PRO A 14 21.96 -24.15 -4.36
CA PRO A 14 23.09 -24.30 -3.45
C PRO A 14 23.68 -22.96 -2.99
N ASN A 15 23.60 -21.93 -3.84
CA ASN A 15 24.12 -20.59 -3.59
C ASN A 15 23.07 -19.61 -3.04
N LEU A 16 21.89 -20.06 -2.60
CA LEU A 16 20.90 -19.20 -1.97
C LEU A 16 21.47 -18.63 -0.65
N ARG A 17 21.46 -17.29 -0.51
CA ARG A 17 22.08 -16.58 0.63
C ARG A 17 21.09 -15.83 1.53
N HIS A 18 20.01 -15.33 0.95
CA HIS A 18 19.08 -14.45 1.66
C HIS A 18 17.65 -14.60 1.14
N ILE A 19 16.65 -14.46 2.02
CA ILE A 19 15.23 -14.40 1.69
C ILE A 19 14.63 -13.12 2.28
N CYS A 20 14.12 -12.24 1.42
CA CYS A 20 13.28 -11.11 1.84
C CYS A 20 11.81 -11.54 1.82
N LEU A 21 11.10 -11.31 2.93
CA LEU A 21 9.66 -11.55 3.04
C LEU A 21 8.92 -10.22 3.25
N GLN A 22 8.10 -9.81 2.28
CA GLN A 22 7.23 -8.65 2.44
C GLN A 22 5.92 -9.05 3.13
N THR A 23 5.60 -8.40 4.25
CA THR A 23 4.33 -8.49 4.96
C THR A 23 3.60 -7.14 4.90
N GLY A 24 3.51 -6.40 6.02
CA GLY A 24 2.93 -5.05 6.06
C GLY A 24 2.45 -4.60 7.43
N ALA A 25 1.97 -3.36 7.51
CA ALA A 25 1.46 -2.72 8.72
C ALA A 25 0.31 -3.49 9.41
N LYS A 26 -0.40 -4.36 8.69
CA LYS A 26 -1.39 -5.30 9.28
C LYS A 26 -0.78 -6.25 10.32
N HIS A 27 0.55 -6.33 10.45
CA HIS A 27 1.20 -6.98 11.58
C HIS A 27 0.78 -6.36 12.92
N TYR A 28 0.56 -5.05 12.96
CA TYR A 28 0.31 -4.30 14.21
C TYR A 28 -1.18 -4.04 14.48
N VAL A 29 -2.01 -4.10 13.43
CA VAL A 29 -3.45 -3.76 13.50
C VAL A 29 -4.38 -4.94 13.21
N GLY A 30 -3.84 -6.10 12.80
CA GLY A 30 -4.62 -7.29 12.48
C GLY A 30 -5.15 -7.33 11.03
N SER A 31 -5.96 -8.35 10.74
CA SER A 31 -6.56 -8.54 9.41
C SER A 31 -7.64 -7.48 9.12
N PHE A 32 -8.00 -7.28 7.85
CA PHE A 32 -9.06 -6.33 7.50
C PHE A 32 -10.39 -6.62 8.20
N GLU A 33 -10.79 -7.88 8.34
CA GLU A 33 -11.99 -8.28 9.09
C GLU A 33 -11.94 -7.78 10.54
N TYR A 34 -10.80 -7.96 11.19
CA TYR A 34 -10.61 -7.53 12.58
C TYR A 34 -10.58 -6.01 12.72
N ILE A 35 -9.92 -5.32 11.79
CA ILE A 35 -9.90 -3.85 11.77
C ILE A 35 -11.32 -3.29 11.60
N THR A 36 -12.10 -3.85 10.67
CA THR A 36 -13.45 -3.34 10.37
C THR A 36 -14.52 -3.74 11.39
N SER A 37 -14.27 -4.77 12.20
CA SER A 37 -15.25 -5.26 13.18
C SER A 37 -15.10 -4.63 14.57
N GLY A 38 -14.02 -3.88 14.82
CA GLY A 38 -13.76 -3.25 16.12
C GLY A 38 -13.55 -4.23 17.27
N LYS A 39 -13.30 -5.52 16.97
CA LYS A 39 -13.20 -6.58 17.97
C LYS A 39 -11.83 -6.70 18.64
N ILE A 40 -10.83 -5.97 18.12
CA ILE A 40 -9.46 -5.97 18.63
C ILE A 40 -9.00 -4.55 18.77
N GLU A 41 -8.39 -4.27 19.91
CA GLU A 41 -7.64 -3.05 20.14
C GLU A 41 -6.28 -3.19 19.42
N PRO A 42 -5.99 -2.35 18.41
CA PRO A 42 -4.67 -2.32 17.81
C PRO A 42 -3.65 -1.81 18.82
N HIS A 43 -2.36 -2.01 18.55
CA HIS A 43 -1.32 -1.31 19.29
C HIS A 43 -1.48 0.21 19.19
N ASP A 44 -0.82 0.95 20.07
CA ASP A 44 -0.75 2.42 20.01
C ASP A 44 0.38 2.85 19.06
N PRO A 45 0.11 3.65 18.00
CA PRO A 45 1.14 4.12 17.08
C PRO A 45 2.00 5.24 17.69
N PRO A 46 3.24 5.46 17.20
CA PRO A 46 3.84 4.84 16.01
C PRO A 46 4.36 3.43 16.28
N PHE A 47 4.08 2.50 15.36
CA PHE A 47 4.41 1.09 15.55
C PHE A 47 5.91 0.82 15.39
N THR A 48 6.48 0.11 16.36
CA THR A 48 7.86 -0.38 16.36
C THR A 48 7.89 -1.90 16.21
N GLU A 49 8.98 -2.43 15.65
CA GLU A 49 9.06 -3.84 15.25
C GLU A 49 9.18 -4.82 16.43
N ASP A 50 9.48 -4.32 17.62
CA ASP A 50 9.56 -5.04 18.90
C ASP A 50 8.21 -5.19 19.61
N LEU A 51 7.15 -4.56 19.10
CA LEU A 51 5.78 -4.80 19.59
C LEU A 51 5.40 -6.28 19.43
N PRO A 52 4.74 -6.88 20.44
CA PRO A 52 4.33 -8.27 20.36
C PRO A 52 3.26 -8.47 19.29
N ARG A 53 3.17 -9.69 18.74
CA ARG A 53 2.06 -10.06 17.86
C ARG A 53 0.73 -9.90 18.60
N LEU A 54 -0.30 -9.41 17.90
CA LEU A 54 -1.66 -9.42 18.42
C LEU A 54 -2.15 -10.85 18.63
N ASN A 55 -3.01 -11.07 19.62
CA ASN A 55 -3.62 -12.38 19.90
C ASN A 55 -4.77 -12.69 18.91
N THR A 56 -4.45 -12.69 17.62
CA THR A 56 -5.43 -12.81 16.53
C THR A 56 -4.84 -13.59 15.36
N PRO A 57 -5.67 -14.35 14.61
CA PRO A 57 -5.24 -14.96 13.36
C PRO A 57 -4.73 -13.90 12.36
N ASN A 58 -3.46 -13.97 12.00
CA ASN A 58 -2.86 -13.15 10.97
C ASN A 58 -1.93 -13.99 10.10
N PHE A 59 -2.15 -13.99 8.79
CA PHE A 59 -1.34 -14.80 7.89
C PHE A 59 0.12 -14.32 7.82
N TYR A 60 0.42 -13.08 8.21
CA TYR A 60 1.79 -12.60 8.35
C TYR A 60 2.56 -13.39 9.41
N TYR A 61 1.95 -13.69 10.55
CA TYR A 61 2.57 -14.47 11.62
C TYR A 61 2.88 -15.89 11.13
N VAL A 62 1.92 -16.51 10.44
CA VAL A 62 2.09 -17.83 9.83
C VAL A 62 3.22 -17.83 8.79
N GLN A 63 3.35 -16.77 7.99
CA GLN A 63 4.42 -16.64 7.01
C GLN A 63 5.80 -16.47 7.67
N GLU A 64 5.91 -15.64 8.70
CA GLU A 64 7.14 -15.48 9.48
C GLU A 64 7.55 -16.81 10.14
N ASP A 65 6.61 -17.54 10.74
CA ASP A 65 6.89 -18.83 11.39
C ASP A 65 7.34 -19.90 10.37
N ILE A 66 6.72 -19.91 9.18
CA ILE A 66 7.17 -20.75 8.07
C ILE A 66 8.58 -20.37 7.61
N LEU A 67 8.86 -19.07 7.46
CA LEU A 67 10.17 -18.58 7.06
C LEU A 67 11.25 -19.04 8.06
N LEU A 68 11.06 -18.77 9.35
CA LEU A 68 11.99 -19.14 10.42
C LEU A 68 12.23 -20.66 10.48
N LYS A 69 11.18 -21.47 10.28
CA LYS A 69 11.33 -22.93 10.23
C LYS A 69 12.07 -23.43 8.99
N GLU A 70 11.86 -22.80 7.84
CA GLU A 70 12.47 -23.24 6.58
C GLU A 70 13.96 -22.85 6.49
N ILE A 71 14.36 -21.67 6.98
CA ILE A 71 15.77 -21.22 6.95
C ILE A 71 16.71 -22.13 7.75
N GLU A 72 16.23 -22.74 8.84
CA GLU A 72 17.02 -23.65 9.69
C GLU A 72 17.56 -24.86 8.90
N LYS A 73 16.94 -25.21 7.77
CA LYS A 73 17.34 -26.32 6.91
C LYS A 73 18.60 -26.02 6.08
N LYS A 74 19.08 -24.77 6.04
CA LYS A 74 20.28 -24.38 5.30
C LYS A 74 21.16 -23.44 6.14
N GLN A 75 22.28 -23.97 6.61
CA GLN A 75 23.25 -23.19 7.37
C GLN A 75 23.73 -21.95 6.59
N GLY A 76 23.75 -20.80 7.26
CA GLY A 76 24.18 -19.52 6.67
C GLY A 76 23.15 -18.81 5.79
N LEU A 77 21.97 -19.41 5.56
CA LEU A 77 20.85 -18.72 4.92
C LEU A 77 20.27 -17.69 5.89
N THR A 78 20.23 -16.43 5.45
CA THR A 78 19.71 -15.32 6.25
C THR A 78 18.35 -14.86 5.73
N TRP A 79 17.65 -14.02 6.49
CA TRP A 79 16.35 -13.49 6.11
C TRP A 79 16.16 -12.05 6.53
N SER A 80 15.12 -11.42 5.99
CA SER A 80 14.62 -10.12 6.45
C SER A 80 13.11 -10.04 6.21
N VAL A 81 12.38 -9.34 7.08
CA VAL A 81 10.94 -9.10 6.93
C VAL A 81 10.70 -7.60 6.72
N HIS A 82 9.93 -7.25 5.70
CA HIS A 82 9.66 -5.85 5.36
C HIS A 82 8.17 -5.54 5.52
N ARG A 83 7.87 -4.56 6.37
CA ARG A 83 6.50 -4.18 6.77
C ARG A 83 6.16 -2.80 6.21
N PRO A 84 5.77 -2.69 4.92
CA PRO A 84 5.28 -1.44 4.37
C PRO A 84 3.91 -1.05 4.94
N ASN A 85 3.62 0.24 4.91
CA ASN A 85 2.27 0.77 5.00
C ASN A 85 1.58 0.72 3.62
N THR A 86 0.55 1.54 3.41
CA THR A 86 -0.11 1.69 2.11
C THR A 86 0.91 2.02 1.03
N ILE A 87 0.92 1.22 -0.04
CA ILE A 87 1.94 1.32 -1.08
C ILE A 87 1.54 2.34 -2.16
N PHE A 88 2.41 3.31 -2.42
CA PHE A 88 2.38 4.11 -3.65
C PHE A 88 3.27 3.45 -4.68
N GLY A 89 2.69 3.07 -5.82
CA GLY A 89 3.37 2.24 -6.80
C GLY A 89 2.61 2.12 -8.11
N PHE A 90 3.19 1.37 -9.05
CA PHE A 90 2.59 1.05 -10.34
C PHE A 90 2.52 -0.46 -10.54
N SER A 91 1.30 -0.98 -10.62
CA SER A 91 1.00 -2.31 -11.16
C SER A 91 -0.50 -2.40 -11.45
N PRO A 92 -0.92 -2.58 -12.71
CA PRO A 92 -2.33 -2.79 -13.04
C PRO A 92 -2.85 -4.16 -12.59
N TYR A 93 -1.97 -5.05 -12.11
CA TYR A 93 -2.35 -6.37 -11.59
C TYR A 93 -2.35 -6.45 -10.06
N SER A 94 -1.98 -5.37 -9.37
CA SER A 94 -1.95 -5.36 -7.91
C SER A 94 -3.36 -5.38 -7.33
N LEU A 95 -3.60 -6.30 -6.39
CA LEU A 95 -4.88 -6.43 -5.69
C LEU A 95 -5.15 -5.28 -4.69
N MET A 96 -4.13 -4.47 -4.38
CA MET A 96 -4.20 -3.35 -3.43
C MET A 96 -3.37 -2.19 -3.98
N ASN A 97 -3.97 -1.37 -4.85
CA ASN A 97 -3.32 -0.25 -5.50
C ASN A 97 -4.12 1.04 -5.34
N ILE A 98 -3.77 1.85 -4.34
CA ILE A 98 -4.47 3.10 -4.06
C ILE A 98 -4.24 4.15 -5.15
N VAL A 99 -3.01 4.30 -5.65
CA VAL A 99 -2.70 5.33 -6.66
C VAL A 99 -3.45 5.03 -7.95
N GLY A 100 -3.38 3.77 -8.42
CA GLY A 100 -4.08 3.35 -9.62
C GLY A 100 -5.59 3.50 -9.50
N THR A 101 -6.17 3.04 -8.38
CA THR A 101 -7.61 3.15 -8.13
C THR A 101 -8.07 4.61 -8.11
N LEU A 102 -7.32 5.50 -7.45
CA LEU A 102 -7.63 6.94 -7.42
C LEU A 102 -7.46 7.61 -8.78
N CYS A 103 -6.48 7.19 -9.60
CA CYS A 103 -6.32 7.67 -10.97
C CYS A 103 -7.52 7.30 -11.85
N VAL A 104 -8.02 6.07 -11.74
CA VAL A 104 -9.20 5.62 -12.49
C VAL A 104 -10.44 6.40 -12.04
N TYR A 105 -10.63 6.58 -10.73
CA TYR A 105 -11.70 7.41 -10.19
C TYR A 105 -11.64 8.85 -10.72
N ALA A 106 -10.46 9.48 -10.69
CA ALA A 106 -10.27 10.83 -11.20
C ALA A 106 -10.52 10.93 -12.71
N ALA A 107 -10.08 9.94 -13.50
CA ALA A 107 -10.35 9.88 -14.93
C ALA A 107 -11.86 9.81 -15.22
N ILE A 108 -12.62 9.00 -14.46
CA ILE A 108 -14.07 8.92 -14.59
C ILE A 108 -14.73 10.26 -14.21
N CYS A 109 -14.35 10.88 -13.09
CA CYS A 109 -14.87 12.19 -12.71
C CYS A 109 -14.60 13.25 -13.79
N LYS A 110 -13.39 13.28 -14.34
CA LYS A 110 -13.01 14.19 -15.42
C LYS A 110 -13.85 13.96 -16.68
N TYR A 111 -14.04 12.71 -17.07
CA TYR A 111 -14.84 12.34 -18.24
C TYR A 111 -16.31 12.74 -18.08
N GLU A 112 -16.88 12.56 -16.89
CA GLU A 112 -18.27 12.92 -16.60
C GLU A 112 -18.49 14.41 -16.26
N GLY A 113 -17.41 15.21 -16.21
CA GLY A 113 -17.49 16.62 -15.77
C GLY A 113 -17.94 16.79 -14.31
N LYS A 114 -17.71 15.77 -13.47
CA LYS A 114 -18.12 15.76 -12.06
C LYS A 114 -17.00 16.21 -11.13
N PRO A 115 -17.35 16.73 -9.94
CA PRO A 115 -16.35 17.00 -8.91
C PRO A 115 -15.59 15.74 -8.49
N LEU A 116 -14.33 15.92 -8.10
CA LEU A 116 -13.52 14.89 -7.45
C LEU A 116 -13.84 14.90 -5.95
N GLN A 117 -14.90 14.19 -5.56
CA GLN A 117 -15.36 14.10 -4.17
C GLN A 117 -14.49 13.11 -3.39
N PHE A 118 -14.01 13.52 -2.22
CA PHE A 118 -13.26 12.62 -1.34
C PHE A 118 -14.18 11.50 -0.82
N PRO A 119 -13.83 10.22 -1.02
CA PRO A 119 -14.71 9.10 -0.68
C PRO A 119 -14.65 8.69 0.79
N GLY A 120 -13.64 9.18 1.52
CA GLY A 120 -13.44 8.92 2.94
C GLY A 120 -14.24 9.84 3.85
N ASN A 121 -13.88 9.85 5.14
CA ASN A 121 -14.52 10.66 6.16
C ASN A 121 -13.66 11.87 6.59
N LYS A 122 -14.22 12.74 7.45
CA LYS A 122 -13.51 13.94 7.94
C LYS A 122 -12.23 13.62 8.73
N VAL A 123 -12.17 12.48 9.41
CA VAL A 123 -10.99 12.08 10.17
C VAL A 123 -9.83 11.81 9.22
N THR A 124 -10.01 10.96 8.21
CA THR A 124 -8.95 10.65 7.23
C THR A 124 -8.59 11.82 6.33
N TRP A 125 -9.52 12.75 6.12
CA TRP A 125 -9.26 14.01 5.43
C TRP A 125 -8.30 14.94 6.20
N GLU A 126 -8.45 15.03 7.53
CA GLU A 126 -7.71 15.96 8.38
C GLU A 126 -6.53 15.35 9.14
N CYS A 127 -6.49 14.04 9.37
CA CYS A 127 -5.42 13.39 10.12
C CYS A 127 -4.12 13.34 9.31
N TYR A 128 -3.01 13.10 10.01
CA TYR A 128 -1.76 12.75 9.34
C TYR A 128 -1.85 11.33 8.77
N SER A 129 -1.18 11.11 7.65
CA SER A 129 -1.08 9.85 6.95
C SER A 129 0.36 9.66 6.47
N GLU A 130 0.75 8.41 6.29
CA GLU A 130 2.03 8.02 5.72
C GLU A 130 1.82 6.90 4.68
N VAL A 131 2.81 6.72 3.81
CA VAL A 131 2.79 5.72 2.74
C VAL A 131 4.18 5.15 2.53
N SER A 132 4.24 4.06 1.78
CA SER A 132 5.47 3.40 1.39
C SER A 132 5.60 3.42 -0.14
N ASP A 133 6.59 4.12 -0.65
CA ASP A 133 6.92 4.13 -2.07
C ASP A 133 7.44 2.76 -2.53
N ALA A 134 6.94 2.24 -3.65
CA ALA A 134 7.30 0.92 -4.16
C ALA A 134 8.79 0.79 -4.52
N ASP A 135 9.42 1.86 -5.02
CA ASP A 135 10.86 1.84 -5.33
C ASP A 135 11.66 1.91 -4.03
N LEU A 136 11.22 2.67 -3.02
CA LEU A 136 11.85 2.69 -1.69
C LEU A 136 11.75 1.32 -0.99
N ILE A 137 10.62 0.62 -1.13
CA ILE A 137 10.47 -0.76 -0.63
C ILE A 137 11.45 -1.69 -1.33
N ALA A 138 11.62 -1.56 -2.65
CA ALA A 138 12.59 -2.36 -3.40
C ALA A 138 14.03 -2.08 -2.94
N GLU A 139 14.40 -0.81 -2.77
CA GLU A 139 15.69 -0.39 -2.22
C GLU A 139 15.93 -0.97 -0.82
N HIS A 140 14.90 -0.97 0.03
CA HIS A 140 14.97 -1.51 1.38
C HIS A 140 15.16 -3.04 1.39
N GLN A 141 14.51 -3.77 0.49
CA GLN A 141 14.76 -5.21 0.30
C GLN A 141 16.17 -5.49 -0.21
N ILE A 142 16.65 -4.70 -1.18
CA ILE A 142 18.02 -4.82 -1.70
C ILE A 142 19.03 -4.57 -0.59
N TRP A 143 18.85 -3.51 0.20
CA TRP A 143 19.68 -3.19 1.35
C TRP A 143 19.77 -4.37 2.32
N ALA A 144 18.63 -4.90 2.79
CA ALA A 144 18.64 -6.01 3.73
C ALA A 144 19.26 -7.30 3.15
N ALA A 145 19.14 -7.50 1.83
CA ALA A 145 19.74 -8.62 1.13
C ALA A 145 21.27 -8.57 1.09
N VAL A 146 21.91 -7.39 1.14
CA VAL A 146 23.37 -7.23 1.01
C VAL A 146 24.06 -6.78 2.29
N ASP A 147 23.37 -6.05 3.16
CA ASP A 147 23.95 -5.49 4.38
C ASP A 147 24.06 -6.56 5.50
N PRO A 148 25.23 -6.73 6.14
CA PRO A 148 25.40 -7.68 7.24
C PRO A 148 24.67 -7.28 8.54
N TYR A 149 24.42 -6.00 8.77
CA TYR A 149 23.71 -5.52 9.96
C TYR A 149 22.20 -5.69 9.84
N ALA A 150 21.67 -5.84 8.63
CA ALA A 150 20.24 -6.03 8.37
C ALA A 150 19.78 -7.50 8.41
N LYS A 151 20.66 -8.45 8.77
CA LYS A 151 20.35 -9.88 8.70
C LYS A 151 19.49 -10.34 9.87
N ASN A 152 18.50 -11.17 9.55
CA ASN A 152 17.62 -11.86 10.49
C ASN A 152 16.76 -10.92 11.32
N GLU A 153 16.33 -9.83 10.69
CA GLU A 153 15.57 -8.76 11.33
C GLU A 153 14.29 -8.45 10.55
N ALA A 154 13.28 -8.01 11.30
CA ALA A 154 12.09 -7.39 10.73
C ALA A 154 12.21 -5.87 10.79
N PHE A 155 11.80 -5.19 9.72
CA PHE A 155 11.88 -3.75 9.56
C PHE A 155 10.58 -3.17 8.99
N ASN A 156 10.16 -2.05 9.54
CA ASN A 156 9.22 -1.14 8.93
C ASN A 156 9.84 -0.47 7.70
N VAL A 157 8.99 -0.05 6.76
CA VAL A 157 9.41 0.77 5.61
C VAL A 157 8.31 1.73 5.22
N ASN A 158 8.53 3.02 5.43
CA ASN A 158 7.70 4.10 4.92
C ASN A 158 8.59 5.22 4.35
N ASN A 159 7.97 6.25 3.80
CA ASN A 159 8.67 7.32 3.12
C ASN A 159 9.51 8.24 4.03
N GLY A 160 9.31 8.20 5.34
CA GLY A 160 9.99 9.08 6.30
C GLY A 160 9.36 10.46 6.45
N ASP A 161 8.19 10.71 5.85
CA ASP A 161 7.39 11.93 5.99
C ASP A 161 5.90 11.61 6.25
N VAL A 162 5.13 12.65 6.56
CA VAL A 162 3.67 12.56 6.73
C VAL A 162 2.96 13.57 5.83
N PHE A 163 1.73 13.29 5.45
CA PHE A 163 0.87 14.17 4.69
C PHE A 163 -0.57 14.15 5.24
N LYS A 164 -1.44 15.00 4.69
CA LYS A 164 -2.89 14.91 4.89
C LYS A 164 -3.55 14.65 3.55
N TRP A 165 -4.57 13.80 3.50
CA TRP A 165 -5.28 13.53 2.25
C TRP A 165 -5.83 14.80 1.61
N LYS A 166 -6.24 15.80 2.40
CA LYS A 166 -6.66 17.10 1.86
C LYS A 166 -5.66 17.76 0.92
N HIS A 167 -4.36 17.57 1.15
CA HIS A 167 -3.30 18.13 0.32
C HIS A 167 -3.03 17.26 -0.92
N LEU A 168 -2.99 15.94 -0.78
CA LEU A 168 -2.80 15.05 -1.94
C LEU A 168 -4.04 15.02 -2.85
N TRP A 169 -5.23 15.27 -2.31
CA TRP A 169 -6.45 15.36 -3.11
C TRP A 169 -6.42 16.53 -4.08
N LYS A 170 -5.90 17.68 -3.62
CA LYS A 170 -5.62 18.83 -4.50
C LYS A 170 -4.64 18.44 -5.61
N VAL A 171 -3.56 17.72 -5.28
CA VAL A 171 -2.59 17.25 -6.27
C VAL A 171 -3.24 16.33 -7.31
N LEU A 172 -4.08 15.38 -6.88
CA LEU A 172 -4.80 14.50 -7.78
C LEU A 172 -5.73 15.29 -8.72
N ALA A 173 -6.47 16.25 -8.17
CA ALA A 173 -7.35 17.12 -8.95
C ALA A 173 -6.58 17.94 -10.00
N GLU A 174 -5.44 18.53 -9.61
CA GLU A 174 -4.55 19.25 -10.53
C GLU A 174 -4.01 18.35 -11.64
N GLN A 175 -3.58 17.13 -11.29
CA GLN A 175 -3.06 16.15 -12.25
C GLN A 175 -4.10 15.72 -13.30
N PHE A 176 -5.39 15.71 -12.96
CA PHE A 176 -6.47 15.36 -13.89
C PHE A 176 -7.23 16.58 -14.43
N GLY A 177 -6.81 17.80 -14.08
CA GLY A 177 -7.45 19.04 -14.50
C GLY A 177 -8.91 19.15 -14.04
N ILE A 178 -9.20 18.78 -12.79
CA ILE A 178 -10.54 18.87 -12.18
C ILE A 178 -10.57 20.06 -11.22
N GLU A 179 -11.43 21.05 -11.49
CA GLU A 179 -11.47 22.29 -10.69
C GLU A 179 -12.22 22.13 -9.37
N LYS A 180 -13.30 21.34 -9.36
CA LYS A 180 -14.13 21.10 -8.17
C LYS A 180 -13.68 19.82 -7.50
N TYR A 181 -13.10 19.93 -6.31
CA TYR A 181 -12.64 18.78 -5.52
C TYR A 181 -12.77 19.07 -4.02
N GLY A 182 -12.85 18.02 -3.21
CA GLY A 182 -12.83 18.15 -1.76
C GLY A 182 -13.71 17.15 -1.03
N LEU A 183 -13.78 17.30 0.28
CA LEU A 183 -14.72 16.62 1.15
C LEU A 183 -16.07 17.35 1.11
N GLU A 184 -17.16 16.63 0.84
CA GLU A 184 -18.53 17.16 1.02
C GLU A 184 -19.03 16.86 2.44
N GLU A 185 -19.82 17.76 3.02
CA GLU A 185 -20.45 17.50 4.31
C GLU A 185 -21.59 16.46 4.15
N GLY A 186 -21.61 15.44 4.99
CA GLY A 186 -22.71 14.47 5.04
C GLY A 186 -22.25 13.02 5.15
N LYS A 187 -23.13 12.10 4.72
CA LYS A 187 -22.85 10.67 4.76
C LYS A 187 -22.03 10.25 3.54
N HIS A 188 -20.83 9.73 3.80
CA HIS A 188 -19.96 9.16 2.77
C HIS A 188 -20.27 7.68 2.55
N VAL A 189 -20.41 7.28 1.29
CA VAL A 189 -20.78 5.92 0.88
C VAL A 189 -19.59 5.10 0.35
N GLY A 190 -18.44 5.74 0.16
CA GLY A 190 -17.24 5.11 -0.39
C GLY A 190 -17.25 4.96 -1.92
N LEU A 191 -16.09 4.70 -2.50
CA LEU A 191 -15.92 4.45 -3.93
C LEU A 191 -16.66 3.21 -4.41
N THR A 192 -16.82 2.18 -3.57
CA THR A 192 -17.54 0.96 -3.96
C THR A 192 -18.98 1.27 -4.36
N GLU A 193 -19.65 2.18 -3.66
CA GLU A 193 -20.99 2.64 -4.02
C GLU A 193 -20.94 3.66 -5.16
N MET A 194 -20.05 4.66 -5.08
CA MET A 194 -19.96 5.73 -6.07
C MET A 194 -19.66 5.21 -7.49
N MET A 195 -18.88 4.14 -7.62
CA MET A 195 -18.42 3.57 -8.89
C MET A 195 -19.29 2.41 -9.41
N LYS A 196 -20.41 2.07 -8.77
CA LYS A 196 -21.35 1.07 -9.30
C LYS A 196 -21.86 1.48 -10.68
N GLY A 197 -21.87 0.55 -11.63
CA GLY A 197 -22.42 0.78 -12.98
C GLY A 197 -21.54 1.65 -13.88
N LYS A 198 -20.28 1.91 -13.50
CA LYS A 198 -19.34 2.74 -14.28
C LYS A 198 -18.55 1.96 -15.34
N GLU A 199 -18.80 0.67 -15.51
CA GLU A 199 -18.09 -0.20 -16.45
C GLU A 199 -18.19 0.34 -17.87
N SER A 200 -19.41 0.67 -18.32
CA SER A 200 -19.64 1.25 -19.66
C SER A 200 -19.01 2.63 -19.87
N VAL A 201 -18.85 3.41 -18.79
CA VAL A 201 -18.17 4.71 -18.85
C VAL A 201 -16.66 4.49 -19.00
N TRP A 202 -16.11 3.55 -18.23
CA TRP A 202 -14.71 3.19 -18.33
C TRP A 202 -14.36 2.64 -19.72
N GLU A 203 -15.18 1.76 -20.29
CA GLU A 203 -14.98 1.25 -21.65
C GLU A 203 -14.91 2.37 -22.70
N LYS A 204 -15.76 3.41 -22.57
CA LYS A 204 -15.70 4.58 -23.45
C LYS A 204 -14.39 5.35 -23.28
N ILE A 205 -13.96 5.59 -22.04
CA ILE A 205 -12.68 6.25 -21.74
C ILE A 205 -11.52 5.47 -22.38
N VAL A 206 -11.49 4.16 -22.20
CA VAL A 206 -10.46 3.29 -22.76
C VAL A 206 -10.40 3.39 -24.28
N ASN A 207 -11.56 3.35 -24.95
CA ASN A 207 -11.63 3.43 -26.41
C ASN A 207 -11.30 4.83 -26.95
N GLU A 208 -11.88 5.90 -26.39
CA GLU A 208 -11.71 7.27 -26.87
C GLU A 208 -10.30 7.82 -26.60
N LYS A 209 -9.62 7.34 -25.55
CA LYS A 209 -8.27 7.77 -25.17
C LYS A 209 -7.18 6.78 -25.57
N GLU A 210 -7.54 5.72 -26.31
CA GLU A 210 -6.62 4.68 -26.79
C GLU A 210 -5.76 4.09 -25.67
N LEU A 211 -6.41 3.79 -24.54
CA LEU A 211 -5.77 3.22 -23.36
C LEU A 211 -5.49 1.72 -23.56
N GLN A 212 -4.66 1.16 -22.68
CA GLN A 212 -4.55 -0.28 -22.54
C GLN A 212 -5.93 -0.87 -22.24
N LYS A 213 -6.26 -1.99 -22.88
CA LYS A 213 -7.56 -2.65 -22.72
C LYS A 213 -7.66 -3.28 -21.33
N THR A 214 -8.30 -2.57 -20.41
CA THR A 214 -8.54 -3.00 -19.03
C THR A 214 -10.04 -2.99 -18.74
N ARG A 215 -10.50 -3.96 -17.95
CA ARG A 215 -11.84 -3.90 -17.36
C ARG A 215 -11.79 -3.05 -16.09
N LEU A 216 -12.91 -2.43 -15.72
CA LEU A 216 -12.94 -1.51 -14.59
C LEU A 216 -12.54 -2.21 -13.28
N GLU A 217 -12.97 -3.46 -13.08
CA GLU A 217 -12.66 -4.29 -11.92
C GLU A 217 -11.19 -4.75 -11.85
N GLU A 218 -10.42 -4.61 -12.95
CA GLU A 218 -9.00 -4.96 -12.99
C GLU A 218 -8.11 -3.80 -12.50
N VAL A 219 -8.61 -2.56 -12.56
CA VAL A 219 -7.84 -1.36 -12.24
C VAL A 219 -8.45 -0.48 -11.14
N GLY A 220 -9.72 -0.73 -10.80
CA GLY A 220 -10.48 -0.04 -9.77
C GLY A 220 -10.74 -0.91 -8.55
N PHE A 221 -9.80 -0.96 -7.60
CA PHE A 221 -9.95 -1.75 -6.36
C PHE A 221 -10.64 -0.91 -5.26
N TRP A 222 -11.91 -0.53 -5.50
CA TRP A 222 -12.66 0.41 -4.66
C TRP A 222 -12.72 0.04 -3.19
N TRP A 223 -12.96 -1.25 -2.90
CA TRP A 223 -13.05 -1.77 -1.53
C TRP A 223 -11.79 -1.46 -0.71
N PHE A 224 -10.62 -1.45 -1.34
CA PHE A 224 -9.36 -1.20 -0.66
C PHE A 224 -9.24 0.27 -0.26
N VAL A 225 -9.64 1.18 -1.15
CA VAL A 225 -9.67 2.62 -0.84
C VAL A 225 -10.70 2.91 0.25
N ASP A 226 -11.86 2.26 0.22
CA ASP A 226 -12.89 2.42 1.26
C ASP A 226 -12.42 1.94 2.62
N ILE A 227 -11.74 0.79 2.68
CA ILE A 227 -11.12 0.33 3.92
C ILE A 227 -10.18 1.41 4.47
N LEU A 228 -9.26 1.92 3.65
CA LEU A 228 -8.24 2.88 4.10
C LEU A 228 -8.80 4.25 4.48
N LEU A 229 -9.76 4.78 3.72
CA LEU A 229 -10.20 6.16 3.84
C LEU A 229 -11.53 6.32 4.59
N LEU A 230 -12.36 5.29 4.67
CA LEU A 230 -13.70 5.37 5.24
C LEU A 230 -13.87 4.50 6.48
N MET A 231 -13.30 3.29 6.50
CA MET A 231 -13.62 2.26 7.50
C MET A 231 -12.59 2.08 8.62
N MET A 232 -11.44 2.75 8.56
CA MET A 232 -10.44 2.67 9.63
C MET A 232 -11.01 3.22 10.95
N PRO A 233 -10.94 2.44 12.06
CA PRO A 233 -11.46 2.84 13.36
C PRO A 233 -10.54 3.82 14.12
N MET A 234 -9.42 4.19 13.52
CA MET A 234 -8.38 5.04 14.12
C MET A 234 -7.79 5.99 13.08
N GLU A 235 -7.09 7.02 13.55
CA GLU A 235 -6.20 7.83 12.70
C GLU A 235 -5.10 6.95 12.08
N SER A 236 -4.49 7.41 10.98
CA SER A 236 -3.60 6.59 10.15
C SER A 236 -2.57 5.79 10.97
N PRO A 237 -2.46 4.46 10.79
CA PRO A 237 -1.53 3.61 11.53
C PRO A 237 -0.07 3.93 11.13
N MET A 238 0.59 4.83 11.86
CA MET A 238 1.95 5.26 11.53
C MET A 238 3.01 4.24 11.95
N LEU A 239 4.05 4.09 11.13
CA LEU A 239 5.18 3.20 11.40
C LEU A 239 6.42 4.01 11.81
N CYS A 240 7.18 3.49 12.77
CA CYS A 240 8.46 4.07 13.15
C CYS A 240 9.57 3.56 12.25
N MET A 241 10.35 4.46 11.63
CA MET A 241 11.52 4.14 10.80
C MET A 241 12.85 4.11 11.58
N ASN A 242 12.82 4.25 12.91
CA ASN A 242 14.06 4.36 13.70
C ASN A 242 14.94 3.13 13.58
N LYS A 243 14.38 1.92 13.70
CA LYS A 243 15.14 0.68 13.57
C LYS A 243 15.87 0.60 12.23
N SER A 244 15.18 0.88 11.12
CA SER A 244 15.80 0.89 9.79
C SER A 244 16.96 1.89 9.69
N LYS A 245 16.78 3.11 10.21
CA LYS A 245 17.84 4.15 10.23
C LYS A 245 19.02 3.76 11.12
N GLU A 246 18.75 3.20 12.30
CA GLU A 246 19.77 2.73 13.26
C GLU A 246 20.59 1.56 12.69
N HIS A 247 20.01 0.76 11.79
CA HIS A 247 20.70 -0.30 11.05
C HIS A 247 21.35 0.19 9.75
N GLY A 248 21.31 1.50 9.47
CA GLY A 248 22.01 2.11 8.34
C GLY A 248 21.17 2.36 7.08
N PHE A 249 19.88 2.03 7.07
CA PHE A 249 18.99 2.39 5.97
C PHE A 249 18.48 3.82 6.11
N LEU A 250 19.04 4.74 5.30
CA LEU A 250 18.69 6.16 5.29
C LEU A 250 17.85 6.55 4.06
N GLY A 251 17.31 5.57 3.33
CA GLY A 251 16.43 5.82 2.20
C GLY A 251 15.13 6.50 2.64
N PHE A 252 14.71 7.51 1.90
CA PHE A 252 13.45 8.22 2.13
C PHE A 252 12.85 8.67 0.79
N ARG A 253 11.59 9.13 0.82
CA ARG A 253 10.91 9.76 -0.31
C ARG A 253 10.06 10.93 0.19
N ASN A 254 9.93 11.97 -0.63
CA ASN A 254 8.87 12.94 -0.43
C ASN A 254 7.55 12.36 -0.95
N SER A 255 6.57 12.15 -0.08
CA SER A 255 5.30 11.48 -0.43
C SER A 255 4.49 12.24 -1.49
N LYS A 256 4.55 13.57 -1.53
CA LYS A 256 3.87 14.36 -2.56
C LYS A 256 4.51 14.11 -3.93
N SER A 257 5.84 14.17 -4.02
CA SER A 257 6.56 13.90 -5.27
C SER A 257 6.39 12.45 -5.70
N SER A 258 6.47 11.49 -4.77
CA SER A 258 6.18 10.07 -5.01
C SER A 258 4.78 9.90 -5.63
N PHE A 259 3.75 10.50 -5.03
CA PHE A 259 2.38 10.43 -5.54
C PHE A 259 2.26 10.91 -6.99
N ILE A 260 2.87 12.05 -7.33
CA ILE A 260 2.91 12.59 -8.69
C ILE A 260 3.61 11.61 -9.63
N THR A 261 4.79 11.12 -9.26
CA THR A 261 5.55 10.15 -10.07
C THR A 261 4.72 8.92 -10.40
N TRP A 262 3.99 8.37 -9.43
CA TRP A 262 3.17 7.17 -9.65
C TRP A 262 1.92 7.46 -10.48
N ILE A 263 1.30 8.65 -10.35
CA ILE A 263 0.23 9.11 -11.24
C ILE A 263 0.76 9.23 -12.68
N ASP A 264 1.91 9.88 -12.87
CA ASP A 264 2.51 10.08 -14.18
C ASP A 264 2.86 8.74 -14.84
N LYS A 265 3.28 7.74 -14.05
CA LYS A 265 3.52 6.38 -14.54
C LYS A 265 2.22 5.70 -14.99
N MET A 266 1.09 5.89 -14.29
CA MET A 266 -0.22 5.38 -14.73
C MET A 266 -0.63 5.97 -16.09
N LYS A 267 -0.37 7.27 -16.31
CA LYS A 267 -0.62 7.96 -17.59
C LYS A 267 0.34 7.51 -18.70
N ALA A 268 1.65 7.44 -18.39
CA ALA A 268 2.69 7.08 -19.35
C ALA A 268 2.49 5.67 -19.92
N PHE A 269 2.00 4.74 -19.10
CA PHE A 269 1.66 3.38 -19.54
C PHE A 269 0.23 3.26 -20.11
N LYS A 270 -0.45 4.38 -20.33
CA LYS A 270 -1.82 4.47 -20.88
C LYS A 270 -2.82 3.60 -20.11
N ILE A 271 -2.71 3.53 -18.78
CA ILE A 271 -3.75 2.89 -17.96
C ILE A 271 -4.90 3.88 -17.71
N VAL A 272 -4.56 5.16 -17.60
CA VAL A 272 -5.48 6.31 -17.51
C VAL A 272 -5.05 7.36 -18.54
N PRO A 273 -5.93 8.30 -18.91
CA PRO A 273 -5.62 9.36 -19.88
C PRO A 273 -4.53 10.34 -19.40
#